data_AF-A0A9D7D6H9-F1
#
_entry.id   AF-A0A9D7D6H9-F1
#
_cell.length_a   1.000
_cell.length_b   1.000
_cell.length_c   1.000
_cell.angle_alpha   90.00
_cell.angle_beta   90.00
_cell.angle_gamma   90.00
#
_symmetry.space_group_name_H-M   'P 1'
#
loop_
_entity.id
_entity.type
_entity.pdbx_description
1 polymer ?
#
loop_
_entity_poly.entity_id
_entity_poly.type
_entity_poly.pdbx_seq_one_letter_code
_entity_poly.pdbx_strand_id
1 'polypeptide(L)'
;MRIGFVVFVLALAACNPQPATFGPDVQRNFMMACEGQGSSNALCSCTWDKIAENVTPGDFAALERMPGPQRDSHPLTAQINGYVETCNAGLTPQVEPTGEEPVPEP
;
A
#
# COMPACT_ATOMS: atom_id res chain seq x y z
N MET A 1 -49.90 9.98 16.67
CA MET A 1 -49.06 9.99 15.45
C MET A 1 -47.68 10.48 15.85
N ARG A 2 -46.66 9.61 15.80
CA ARG A 2 -45.24 9.96 15.99
C ARG A 2 -44.55 9.65 14.67
N ILE A 3 -44.35 10.66 13.82
CA ILE A 3 -43.53 10.55 12.62
C ILE A 3 -42.73 11.85 12.52
N GLY A 4 -41.41 11.74 12.49
CA GLY A 4 -40.56 12.90 12.28
C GLY A 4 -39.08 12.65 12.55
N PHE A 5 -38.53 11.50 12.17
CA PHE A 5 -37.08 11.34 12.05
C PHE A 5 -36.81 10.63 10.73
N VAL A 6 -36.73 11.43 9.65
CA VAL A 6 -36.24 10.93 8.36
C VAL A 6 -34.79 11.36 8.24
N VAL A 7 -33.95 10.37 8.46
CA VAL A 7 -32.55 10.26 8.11
C VAL A 7 -32.37 10.49 6.61
N PHE A 8 -31.34 11.24 6.19
CA PHE A 8 -30.30 10.82 5.23
C PHE A 8 -29.56 12.03 4.66
N VAL A 9 -28.54 12.49 5.39
CA VAL A 9 -27.45 13.32 4.84
C VAL A 9 -26.41 12.35 4.27
N LEU A 10 -26.59 11.86 3.03
CA LEU A 10 -25.66 10.91 2.40
C LEU A 10 -25.47 11.16 0.88
N ALA A 11 -25.69 12.39 0.42
CA ALA A 11 -25.65 12.75 -1.01
C ALA A 11 -24.42 13.57 -1.45
N LEU A 12 -23.29 13.53 -0.72
CA LEU A 12 -22.10 14.35 -1.04
C LEU A 12 -20.87 13.55 -1.52
N ALA A 13 -20.96 12.22 -1.66
CA ALA A 13 -19.83 11.41 -2.10
C ALA A 13 -19.69 11.27 -3.64
N ALA A 14 -20.62 11.82 -4.45
CA ALA A 14 -20.74 11.48 -5.87
C ALA A 14 -20.27 12.57 -6.87
N CYS A 15 -19.71 13.70 -6.42
CA CYS A 15 -19.47 14.84 -7.32
C CYS A 15 -18.07 14.92 -7.96
N ASN A 16 -17.24 13.88 -7.90
CA ASN A 16 -15.98 13.89 -8.64
C ASN A 16 -15.66 12.50 -9.24
N PRO A 17 -15.64 12.34 -10.57
CA PRO A 17 -15.27 11.06 -11.17
C PRO A 17 -13.83 10.72 -10.79
N GLN A 18 -13.65 9.61 -10.08
CA GLN A 18 -12.31 9.10 -9.77
C GLN A 18 -11.73 8.42 -11.00
N PRO A 19 -10.43 8.62 -11.29
CA PRO A 19 -9.80 7.99 -12.44
C PRO A 19 -9.84 6.47 -12.30
N ALA A 20 -10.09 5.78 -13.42
CA ALA A 20 -10.16 4.31 -13.45
C ALA A 20 -8.77 3.65 -13.36
N THR A 21 -7.70 4.39 -13.66
CA THR A 21 -6.32 3.91 -13.64
C THR A 21 -5.40 4.94 -12.98
N PHE A 22 -4.25 4.48 -12.49
CA PHE A 22 -3.20 5.37 -12.01
C PHE A 22 -2.56 6.14 -13.17
N GLY A 23 -2.36 7.45 -13.00
CA GLY A 23 -1.59 8.26 -13.94
C GLY A 23 -0.09 7.98 -13.84
N PRO A 24 0.69 8.19 -14.92
CA PRO A 24 2.14 7.90 -14.94
C PRO A 24 2.92 8.73 -13.91
N ASP A 25 2.46 9.96 -13.61
CA ASP A 25 3.10 10.80 -12.59
C ASP A 25 2.91 10.25 -11.17
N VAL A 26 1.82 9.52 -10.90
CA VAL A 26 1.57 8.95 -9.56
C VAL A 26 2.59 7.87 -9.26
N GLN A 27 2.79 6.94 -10.20
CA GLN A 27 3.84 5.92 -10.10
C GLN A 27 5.21 6.57 -9.92
N ARG A 28 5.56 7.55 -10.78
CA ARG A 28 6.87 8.21 -10.70
C ARG A 28 7.09 8.86 -9.34
N ASN A 29 6.09 9.56 -8.82
CA ASN A 29 6.19 10.23 -7.52
C ASN A 29 6.31 9.22 -6.37
N PHE A 30 5.56 8.12 -6.41
CA PHE A 30 5.69 7.04 -5.44
C PHE A 30 7.10 6.45 -5.45
N MET A 31 7.61 6.08 -6.63
CA MET A 31 8.95 5.49 -6.78
C MET A 31 10.04 6.43 -6.24
N MET A 32 9.99 7.72 -6.64
CA MET A 32 10.94 8.73 -6.17
C MET A 32 10.87 8.94 -4.65
N ALA A 33 9.66 8.97 -4.07
CA ALA A 33 9.48 9.13 -2.63
C ALA A 33 9.94 7.90 -1.85
N CYS A 34 9.67 6.70 -2.35
CA CYS A 34 10.07 5.45 -1.74
C CYS A 34 11.60 5.30 -1.72
N GLU A 35 12.26 5.56 -2.85
CA GLU A 35 13.73 5.53 -2.93
C GLU A 35 14.36 6.66 -2.10
N GLY A 36 13.75 7.85 -2.09
CA GLY A 36 14.17 8.97 -1.25
C GLY A 36 14.10 8.68 0.26
N GLN A 37 13.31 7.69 0.68
CA GLN A 37 13.24 7.20 2.06
C GLN A 37 14.27 6.10 2.37
N GLY A 38 15.11 5.72 1.40
CA GLY A 38 16.20 4.75 1.57
C GLY A 38 15.86 3.33 1.16
N SER A 39 14.66 3.07 0.62
CA SER A 39 14.28 1.77 0.07
C SER A 39 14.98 1.49 -1.25
N SER A 40 15.19 0.22 -1.58
CA SER A 40 15.74 -0.16 -2.88
C SER A 40 14.71 0.01 -4.00
N ASN A 41 15.17 0.27 -5.23
CA ASN A 41 14.30 0.36 -6.40
C ASN A 41 13.44 -0.91 -6.59
N ALA A 42 14.01 -2.10 -6.33
CA ALA A 42 13.29 -3.37 -6.39
C ALA A 42 12.15 -3.46 -5.37
N LEU A 43 12.38 -3.01 -4.12
CA LEU A 43 11.35 -2.96 -3.09
C LEU A 43 10.24 -1.96 -3.46
N CYS A 44 10.63 -0.78 -3.94
CA CYS A 44 9.69 0.25 -4.38
C CYS A 44 8.83 -0.22 -5.56
N SER A 45 9.44 -0.86 -6.57
CA SER A 45 8.72 -1.39 -7.73
C SER A 45 7.73 -2.48 -7.33
N CYS A 46 8.16 -3.46 -6.53
CA CYS A 46 7.28 -4.52 -6.06
C CYS A 46 6.09 -3.96 -5.26
N THR A 47 6.36 -3.00 -4.37
CA THR A 47 5.31 -2.37 -3.56
C THR A 47 4.32 -1.61 -4.45
N TRP A 48 4.82 -0.87 -5.44
CA TRP A 48 3.97 -0.18 -6.40
C TRP A 48 3.06 -1.14 -7.17
N ASP A 49 3.60 -2.25 -7.68
CA ASP A 49 2.82 -3.23 -8.43
C ASP A 49 1.67 -3.79 -7.58
N LYS A 50 1.92 -4.06 -6.29
CA LYS A 50 0.88 -4.48 -5.34
C LYS A 50 -0.18 -3.41 -5.10
N ILE A 51 0.21 -2.14 -4.98
CA ILE A 51 -0.72 -1.02 -4.86
C ILE A 51 -1.58 -0.93 -6.12
N ALA A 52 -0.96 -0.95 -7.31
CA ALA A 52 -1.65 -0.81 -8.59
C ALA A 52 -2.64 -1.96 -8.85
N GLU A 53 -2.36 -3.16 -8.34
CA GLU A 53 -3.21 -4.34 -8.44
C GLU A 53 -4.40 -4.32 -7.45
N ASN A 54 -4.20 -3.79 -6.24
CA ASN A 54 -5.13 -4.02 -5.12
C ASN A 54 -5.80 -2.77 -4.55
N VAL A 55 -5.31 -1.58 -4.89
CA VAL A 55 -5.80 -0.31 -4.36
C VAL A 55 -6.38 0.51 -5.51
N THR A 56 -7.59 1.03 -5.32
CA THR A 56 -8.17 1.88 -6.37
C THR A 56 -7.40 3.21 -6.44
N PRO A 57 -7.28 3.83 -7.62
CA PRO A 57 -6.70 5.18 -7.73
C PRO A 57 -7.42 6.20 -6.85
N GLY A 58 -8.70 5.95 -6.58
CA GLY A 58 -9.51 6.78 -5.73
C GLY A 58 -9.11 6.74 -4.27
N ASP A 59 -9.03 5.54 -3.71
CA ASP A 59 -8.66 5.32 -2.31
C ASP A 59 -7.22 5.79 -2.03
N PHE A 60 -6.30 5.49 -2.96
CA PHE A 60 -4.92 5.98 -2.87
C PHE A 60 -4.87 7.52 -2.87
N ALA A 61 -5.59 8.17 -3.78
CA ALA A 61 -5.62 9.63 -3.84
C ALA A 61 -6.34 10.23 -2.61
N ALA A 62 -7.31 9.55 -2.02
CA ALA A 62 -7.94 9.97 -0.77
C ALA A 62 -6.92 9.93 0.38
N LEU A 63 -6.18 8.82 0.50
CA LEU A 63 -5.12 8.65 1.50
C LEU A 63 -4.03 9.72 1.37
N GLU A 64 -3.58 10.00 0.14
CA GLU A 64 -2.56 11.00 -0.18
C GLU A 64 -2.98 12.45 0.17
N ARG A 65 -4.27 12.72 0.36
CA ARG A 65 -4.77 14.03 0.80
C ARG A 65 -4.97 14.13 2.31
N MET A 66 -4.89 13.01 3.04
CA MET A 66 -5.04 13.02 4.48
C MET A 66 -3.83 13.67 5.16
N PRO A 67 -4.04 14.43 6.26
CA PRO A 67 -2.96 14.86 7.14
C PRO A 67 -2.22 13.67 7.74
N GLY A 68 -0.92 13.82 8.02
CA GLY A 68 -0.05 12.74 8.51
C GLY A 68 -0.68 11.85 9.59
N PRO A 69 -1.13 12.39 10.74
CA PRO A 69 -1.70 11.56 11.81
C PRO A 69 -2.95 10.77 11.39
N GLN A 70 -3.77 11.32 10.50
CA GLN A 70 -4.95 10.61 9.99
C GLN A 70 -4.53 9.53 8.99
N ARG A 71 -3.60 9.86 8.08
CA ARG A 71 -3.01 8.90 7.14
C ARG A 71 -2.40 7.73 7.87
N ASP A 72 -1.56 7.96 8.87
CA ASP A 72 -0.85 6.92 9.61
C ASP A 72 -1.80 5.94 10.30
N SER A 73 -2.94 6.43 10.79
CA SER A 73 -3.99 5.61 11.41
C SER A 73 -4.95 4.93 10.42
N HIS A 74 -4.87 5.26 9.13
CA HIS A 74 -5.82 4.77 8.14
C HIS A 74 -5.57 3.29 7.79
N PRO A 75 -6.61 2.45 7.66
CA PRO A 75 -6.44 1.02 7.36
C PRO A 75 -5.65 0.73 6.08
N LEU A 76 -5.80 1.57 5.06
CA LEU A 76 -5.04 1.46 3.81
C LEU A 76 -3.53 1.63 4.01
N THR A 77 -3.10 2.42 5.00
CA THR A 77 -1.67 2.55 5.35
C THR A 77 -1.12 1.24 5.88
N ALA A 78 -1.86 0.57 6.78
CA ALA A 78 -1.47 -0.75 7.27
C ALA A 78 -1.41 -1.79 6.14
N GLN A 79 -2.35 -1.72 5.19
CA GLN A 79 -2.34 -2.59 4.00
C GLN A 79 -1.11 -2.35 3.12
N ILE A 80 -0.77 -1.08 2.84
CA ILE A 80 0.43 -0.72 2.06
C ILE A 80 1.70 -1.19 2.76
N ASN A 81 1.79 -1.02 4.09
CA ASN A 81 2.93 -1.52 4.87
C ASN A 81 3.05 -3.06 4.75
N GLY A 82 1.94 -3.79 4.76
CA GLY A 82 1.94 -5.23 4.52
C GLY A 82 2.47 -5.62 3.13
N TYR A 83 2.26 -4.79 2.10
CA TYR A 83 2.89 -5.00 0.79
C TYR A 83 4.40 -4.82 0.83
N VAL A 84 4.88 -3.80 1.55
CA VAL A 84 6.32 -3.59 1.76
C VAL A 84 6.94 -4.82 2.44
N GLU A 85 6.32 -5.32 3.50
CA GLU A 85 6.79 -6.53 4.22
C GLU A 85 6.83 -7.75 3.30
N THR A 86 5.75 -7.99 2.54
CA THR A 86 5.65 -9.11 1.61
C THR A 86 6.72 -9.03 0.51
N CYS A 87 6.90 -7.84 -0.08
CA CYS A 87 7.90 -7.60 -1.10
C CYS A 87 9.31 -7.78 -0.56
N ASN A 88 9.60 -7.26 0.64
CA ASN A 88 10.90 -7.40 1.27
C ASN A 88 11.24 -8.87 1.57
N ALA A 89 10.26 -9.66 2.03
CA ALA A 89 10.44 -11.09 2.26
C ALA A 89 10.76 -11.86 0.96
N GLY A 90 10.13 -11.48 -0.16
CA GLY A 90 10.41 -12.08 -1.48
C GLY A 90 11.75 -11.68 -2.09
N LEU A 91 12.30 -10.53 -1.71
CA LEU A 91 13.58 -10.01 -2.20
C LEU A 91 14.78 -10.42 -1.35
N THR A 92 14.55 -10.80 -0.09
CA THR A 92 15.62 -11.30 0.78
C THR A 92 16.00 -12.71 0.35
N PRO A 93 17.29 -13.00 0.08
CA PRO A 93 17.73 -14.36 -0.20
C PRO A 93 17.30 -15.27 0.95
N GLN A 94 16.45 -16.25 0.64
CA GLN A 94 16.06 -17.27 1.60
C GLN A 94 17.31 -18.12 1.84
N VAL A 95 17.98 -17.93 2.98
CA VAL A 95 19.00 -18.87 3.43
C VAL A 95 18.25 -20.15 3.79
N GLU A 96 18.17 -21.09 2.85
CA GLU A 96 17.75 -22.44 3.16
C GLU A 96 18.65 -22.95 4.30
N PRO A 97 18.10 -23.55 5.37
CA PRO A 97 18.91 -24.15 6.40
C PRO A 97 19.65 -25.30 5.72
N THR A 98 20.90 -25.05 5.34
CA THR A 98 21.79 -26.09 4.86
C THR A 98 21.91 -27.05 6.03
N GLY A 99 21.28 -28.22 5.89
CA GLY A 99 21.44 -29.31 6.83
C GLY A 99 22.92 -29.66 6.85
N GLU A 100 23.63 -29.17 7.85
CA GLU A 100 24.91 -29.71 8.27
C GLU A 100 24.65 -31.15 8.73
N GLU A 101 24.74 -32.09 7.78
CA GLU A 101 24.98 -33.49 8.11
C GLU A 101 26.27 -33.54 8.94
N PRO A 102 26.29 -34.22 10.11
CA PRO A 102 27.49 -34.29 10.92
C PRO A 102 28.57 -35.01 10.12
N VAL A 103 29.68 -34.34 9.84
CA VAL A 103 30.89 -34.97 9.31
C VAL A 103 31.35 -36.00 10.34
N PRO A 104 31.40 -37.32 10.02
CA PRO A 104 31.93 -38.29 10.95
C PRO A 104 33.45 -38.06 11.10
N GLU A 105 33.89 -37.87 12.34
CA GLU A 105 35.31 -37.77 12.69
C GLU A 105 36.06 -39.09 12.39
N PRO A 106 37.34 -39.02 12.02
CA PRO A 106 38.14 -40.16 11.54
C PRO A 106 38.50 -41.20 12.61
#